data_AF-A0A496P2W2-F1
#
_entry.id   AF-A0A496P2W2-F1
#
_cell.length_a   1.000
_cell.length_b   1.000
_cell.length_c   1.000
_cell.angle_alpha   90.00
_cell.angle_beta   90.00
_cell.angle_gamma   90.00
#
_symmetry.space_group_name_H-M   'P 1'
#
loop_
_entity.id
_entity.type
_entity.pdbx_description
1 polymer ?
#
loop_
_entity_poly.entity_id
_entity_poly.type
_entity_poly.pdbx_seq_one_letter_code
_entity_poly.pdbx_strand_id
1 'polypeptide(L)'
;LEIKRRIDASNQKRTDLVEFIDSWFLNKYKNTTPNADAKINTETPAWAVDRLSILALKVYHMDLEANRASASDEHREKCQMKLNTLLEQKKDLSSAIDQLLNDIENGLVKIKTYKQMKMYNDETLNPILYKKKE
;
A
#
# COMPACT_ATOMS: atom_id res chain seq x y z
N LEU A 1 -1.11 -26.60 -0.73
CA LEU A 1 -2.43 -25.90 -0.73
C LEU A 1 -2.64 -25.03 0.51
N GLU A 2 -2.27 -25.49 1.70
CA GLU A 2 -2.48 -24.76 2.96
C GLU A 2 -1.71 -23.42 3.07
N ILE A 3 -0.42 -23.40 2.70
CA ILE A 3 0.40 -22.17 2.68
C ILE A 3 -0.22 -21.10 1.79
N LYS A 4 -0.69 -21.49 0.59
CA LYS A 4 -1.37 -20.58 -0.36
C LYS A 4 -2.62 -19.97 0.26
N ARG A 5 -3.44 -20.77 0.96
CA ARG A 5 -4.64 -20.28 1.67
C ARG A 5 -4.28 -19.28 2.78
N ARG A 6 -3.21 -19.53 3.53
CA ARG A 6 -2.73 -18.61 4.57
C ARG A 6 -2.24 -17.28 3.98
N ILE A 7 -1.51 -17.33 2.87
CA ILE A 7 -1.05 -16.14 2.14
C ILE A 7 -2.25 -15.33 1.65
N ASP A 8 -3.22 -15.97 0.99
CA ASP A 8 -4.42 -15.29 0.50
C ASP A 8 -5.20 -14.62 1.64
N ALA A 9 -5.41 -15.34 2.75
CA ALA A 9 -6.09 -14.80 3.92
C ALA A 9 -5.34 -13.60 4.53
N SER A 10 -4.01 -13.65 4.59
CA SER A 10 -3.19 -12.54 5.07
C SER A 10 -3.28 -11.33 4.13
N ASN A 11 -3.24 -11.55 2.82
CA ASN A 11 -3.39 -10.50 1.82
C ASN A 11 -4.78 -9.84 1.91
N GLN A 12 -5.83 -10.64 2.14
CA GLN A 12 -7.17 -10.13 2.31
C GLN A 12 -7.28 -9.26 3.56
N LYS A 13 -6.77 -9.73 4.72
CA LYS A 13 -6.74 -8.94 5.96
C LYS A 13 -6.04 -7.59 5.79
N ARG A 14 -4.93 -7.56 5.04
CA ARG A 14 -4.23 -6.31 4.73
C ARG A 14 -5.12 -5.37 3.92
N THR A 15 -5.74 -5.86 2.85
CA THR A 15 -6.69 -5.07 2.05
C THR A 15 -7.85 -4.55 2.91
N ASP A 16 -8.47 -5.40 3.72
CA ASP A 16 -9.61 -5.03 4.55
C ASP A 16 -9.23 -3.92 5.54
N LEU A 17 -8.03 -3.99 6.11
CA LEU A 17 -7.50 -2.95 6.98
C LEU A 17 -7.28 -1.62 6.24
N VAL A 18 -6.75 -1.67 5.02
CA VAL A 18 -6.57 -0.48 4.18
C VAL A 18 -7.92 0.18 3.88
N GLU A 19 -8.92 -0.60 3.47
CA GLU A 19 -10.27 -0.10 3.20
C GLU A 19 -10.95 0.46 4.47
N PHE A 20 -10.68 -0.13 5.63
CA PHE A 20 -11.15 0.38 6.92
C PHE A 20 -10.53 1.75 7.24
N ILE A 21 -9.23 1.92 7.05
CA ILE A 21 -8.54 3.20 7.27
C ILE A 21 -9.04 4.27 6.29
N ASP A 22 -9.25 3.91 5.03
CA ASP A 22 -9.84 4.83 4.04
C ASP A 22 -11.26 5.25 4.42
N SER A 23 -12.07 4.33 4.95
CA SER A 23 -13.41 4.65 5.47
C SER A 23 -13.33 5.64 6.64
N TRP A 24 -12.32 5.52 7.49
CA TRP A 24 -12.05 6.49 8.55
C TRP A 24 -11.66 7.87 8.00
N PHE A 25 -10.78 7.94 6.99
CA PHE A 25 -10.42 9.21 6.34
C PHE A 25 -11.61 9.88 5.65
N LEU A 26 -12.46 9.10 4.98
CA LEU A 26 -13.69 9.61 4.37
C LEU A 26 -14.61 10.25 5.42
N ASN A 27 -14.76 9.62 6.59
CA ASN A 27 -15.54 10.20 7.68
C ASN A 27 -14.85 11.41 8.34
N LYS A 28 -13.51 11.39 8.48
CA LYS A 28 -12.73 12.51 9.03
C LYS A 28 -12.91 13.78 8.20
N TYR A 29 -12.88 13.66 6.88
CA TYR A 29 -12.94 14.79 5.95
C TYR A 29 -14.33 15.00 5.33
N LYS A 30 -15.39 14.41 5.90
CA LYS A 30 -16.75 14.50 5.36
C LYS A 30 -17.31 15.92 5.26
N ASN A 31 -16.80 16.83 6.10
CA ASN A 31 -17.21 18.24 6.14
C ASN A 31 -16.31 19.13 5.29
N THR A 32 -15.24 18.59 4.71
CA THR A 32 -14.40 19.32 3.78
C THR A 32 -15.11 19.36 2.42
N THR A 33 -15.47 20.56 1.98
CA THR A 33 -16.06 20.75 0.65
C THR A 33 -14.94 20.82 -0.38
N PRO A 34 -14.83 19.88 -1.32
CA PRO A 34 -13.83 19.97 -2.39
C PRO A 34 -14.12 21.18 -3.28
N ASN A 35 -13.05 21.82 -3.76
CA ASN A 35 -13.16 22.90 -4.74
C ASN A 35 -13.75 22.38 -6.06
N ALA A 36 -14.32 23.28 -6.87
CA ALA A 36 -14.91 22.91 -8.16
C ALA A 36 -13.90 22.24 -9.11
N ASP A 37 -12.62 22.58 -8.98
CA ASP A 37 -11.48 22.05 -9.74
C ASP A 37 -10.69 20.96 -8.99
N ALA A 38 -11.24 20.44 -7.88
CA ALA A 38 -10.58 19.42 -7.07
C ALA A 38 -10.23 18.16 -7.88
N LYS A 39 -8.97 17.75 -7.78
CA LYS A 39 -8.42 16.62 -8.54
C LYS A 39 -8.80 15.29 -7.91
N ILE A 40 -8.67 14.23 -8.71
CA ILE A 40 -8.69 12.84 -8.22
C ILE A 40 -7.26 12.34 -8.25
N ASN A 41 -6.79 11.79 -7.15
CA ASN A 41 -5.49 11.14 -7.10
C ASN A 41 -5.59 9.65 -7.40
N THR A 42 -4.49 9.10 -7.89
CA THR A 42 -4.38 7.69 -8.28
C THR A 42 -4.50 6.73 -7.11
N GLU A 43 -4.17 7.19 -5.90
CA GLU A 43 -4.20 6.42 -4.67
C GLU A 43 -4.87 7.23 -3.55
N THR A 44 -5.45 6.51 -2.60
CA THR A 44 -5.98 7.08 -1.35
C THR A 44 -4.88 7.15 -0.28
N PRO A 45 -5.08 7.89 0.82
CA PRO A 45 -4.12 7.92 1.91
C PRO A 45 -3.80 6.54 2.48
N ALA A 46 -4.80 5.65 2.66
CA ALA A 46 -4.54 4.34 3.25
C ALA A 46 -3.70 3.44 2.32
N TRP A 47 -3.96 3.47 1.00
CA TRP A 47 -3.15 2.72 0.03
C TRP A 47 -1.71 3.25 -0.06
N ALA A 48 -1.52 4.57 0.05
CA ALA A 48 -0.18 5.14 0.09
C ALA A 48 0.59 4.71 1.34
N VAL A 49 -0.08 4.63 2.50
CA VAL A 49 0.49 4.10 3.76
C VAL A 49 0.79 2.60 3.66
N ASP A 50 -0.06 1.79 3.00
CA ASP A 50 0.21 0.37 2.75
C ASP A 50 1.53 0.19 1.99
N ARG A 51 1.71 0.95 0.91
CA ARG A 51 2.97 0.95 0.15
C ARG A 51 4.16 1.38 1.01
N LEU A 52 3.99 2.40 1.85
CA LEU A 52 5.03 2.85 2.77
C LEU A 52 5.43 1.75 3.76
N SER A 53 4.46 0.96 4.25
CA SER A 53 4.73 -0.16 5.17
C SER A 53 5.60 -1.24 4.52
N ILE A 54 5.33 -1.60 3.26
CA ILE A 54 6.15 -2.56 2.50
C ILE A 54 7.55 -1.99 2.26
N LEU A 55 7.64 -0.70 1.92
CA LEU A 55 8.91 -0.04 1.70
C LEU A 55 9.76 0.00 2.98
N ALA A 56 9.15 0.23 4.14
CA ALA A 56 9.83 0.18 5.43
C ALA A 56 10.43 -1.21 5.71
N LEU A 57 9.72 -2.29 5.39
CA LEU A 57 10.25 -3.66 5.49
C LEU A 57 11.44 -3.89 4.55
N LYS A 58 11.37 -3.37 3.31
CA LYS A 58 12.48 -3.46 2.36
C LYS A 58 13.71 -2.71 2.87
N VAL A 59 13.53 -1.50 3.40
CA VAL A 59 14.62 -0.70 4.01
C VAL A 59 15.26 -1.49 5.14
N TYR A 60 14.46 -2.03 6.07
CA TYR A 60 14.96 -2.79 7.21
C TYR A 60 15.82 -3.98 6.78
N HIS A 61 15.34 -4.82 5.86
CA HIS A 61 16.11 -5.99 5.42
C HIS A 61 17.32 -5.62 4.56
N MET A 62 17.23 -4.57 3.74
CA MET A 62 18.38 -4.11 2.97
C MET A 62 19.47 -3.52 3.87
N ASP A 63 19.10 -2.85 4.95
CA ASP A 63 20.03 -2.34 5.95
C ASP A 63 20.79 -3.48 6.65
N LEU A 64 20.10 -4.57 7.00
CA LEU A 64 20.75 -5.77 7.54
C LEU A 64 21.77 -6.37 6.55
N GLU A 65 21.45 -6.44 5.26
CA GLU A 65 22.35 -6.98 4.24
C GLU A 65 23.53 -6.04 3.93
N ALA A 66 23.30 -4.72 3.91
CA ALA A 66 24.35 -3.71 3.75
C ALA A 66 25.36 -3.73 4.90
N ASN A 67 24.91 -4.06 6.11
CA ASN A 67 25.74 -4.14 7.31
C ASN A 67 26.17 -5.57 7.69
N ARG A 68 25.94 -6.57 6.83
CA ARG A 68 26.23 -7.97 7.16
C ARG A 68 27.74 -8.22 7.23
N ALA A 69 28.25 -8.44 8.44
CA ALA A 69 29.69 -8.65 8.70
C ALA A 69 30.30 -9.85 7.94
N SER A 70 29.50 -10.89 7.64
CA SER A 70 29.97 -12.07 6.89
C SER A 70 29.99 -11.89 5.37
N ALA A 71 29.50 -10.76 4.84
CA ALA A 71 29.52 -10.48 3.41
C ALA A 71 30.87 -9.88 2.96
N SER A 72 31.17 -9.97 1.67
CA SER A 72 32.31 -9.24 1.09
C SER A 72 32.05 -7.73 1.07
N ASP A 73 33.13 -6.95 1.00
CA ASP A 73 33.05 -5.49 0.90
C ASP A 73 32.25 -5.05 -0.33
N GLU A 74 32.49 -5.70 -1.48
CA GLU A 74 31.75 -5.45 -2.73
C GLU A 74 30.24 -5.72 -2.57
N HIS A 75 29.86 -6.76 -1.83
CA HIS A 75 28.45 -7.05 -1.58
C HIS A 75 27.82 -5.96 -0.70
N ARG A 76 28.50 -5.55 0.38
CA ARG A 76 28.01 -4.50 1.27
C ARG A 76 27.86 -3.18 0.53
N GLU A 77 28.81 -2.82 -0.33
CA GLU A 77 28.72 -1.60 -1.16
C GLU A 77 27.52 -1.65 -2.12
N LYS A 78 27.32 -2.78 -2.82
CA LYS A 78 26.14 -2.97 -3.70
C LYS A 78 24.82 -2.89 -2.93
N CYS A 79 24.76 -3.46 -1.73
CA CYS A 79 23.58 -3.38 -0.87
C CYS A 79 23.37 -1.97 -0.32
N GLN A 80 24.44 -1.25 0.02
CA GLN A 80 24.39 0.14 0.47
C GLN A 80 23.83 1.07 -0.62
N MET A 81 24.24 0.89 -1.88
CA MET A 81 23.67 1.65 -3.00
C MET A 81 22.15 1.44 -3.11
N LYS A 82 21.69 0.18 -3.00
CA LYS A 82 20.26 -0.15 -3.01
C LYS A 82 19.53 0.44 -1.79
N LEU A 83 20.15 0.38 -0.61
CA LEU A 83 19.60 0.96 0.61
C LEU A 83 19.39 2.46 0.45
N ASN A 84 20.36 3.18 -0.11
CA ASN A 84 20.26 4.62 -0.35
C ASN A 84 19.05 4.95 -1.24
N THR A 85 18.83 4.19 -2.32
CA THR A 85 17.63 4.35 -3.16
C THR A 85 16.34 4.06 -2.38
N LEU A 86 16.30 3.02 -1.55
CA LEU A 86 15.11 2.71 -0.75
C LEU A 86 14.82 3.80 0.30
N LEU A 87 15.85 4.41 0.88
CA LEU A 87 15.72 5.51 1.83
C LEU A 87 15.19 6.78 1.15
N GLU A 88 15.67 7.09 -0.06
CA GLU A 88 15.14 8.19 -0.88
C GLU A 88 13.67 7.95 -1.23
N GLN A 89 13.32 6.77 -1.74
CA GLN A 89 11.93 6.39 -2.02
C GLN A 89 11.04 6.52 -0.77
N LYS A 90 11.55 6.17 0.41
CA LYS A 90 10.81 6.27 1.67
C LYS A 90 10.53 7.74 2.03
N LYS A 91 11.54 8.61 1.86
CA LYS A 91 11.41 10.04 2.10
C LYS A 91 10.40 10.68 1.13
N ASP A 92 10.50 10.36 -0.14
CA ASP A 92 9.61 10.91 -1.18
C ASP A 92 8.17 10.46 -0.96
N LEU A 93 7.96 9.17 -0.70
CA LEU A 93 6.63 8.64 -0.43
C LEU A 93 6.01 9.25 0.84
N SER A 94 6.80 9.43 1.90
CA SER A 94 6.30 10.07 3.14
C SER A 94 5.90 11.52 2.88
N SER A 95 6.74 12.28 2.17
CA SER A 95 6.46 13.67 1.81
C SER A 95 5.22 13.80 0.91
N ALA A 96 5.05 12.87 -0.05
CA ALA A 96 3.88 12.83 -0.93
C ALA A 96 2.60 12.48 -0.18
N ILE A 97 2.67 11.64 0.86
CA ILE A 97 1.52 11.35 1.74
C ILE A 97 1.12 12.60 2.52
N ASP A 98 2.09 13.32 3.09
CA ASP A 98 1.81 14.57 3.82
C ASP A 98 1.18 15.62 2.89
N GLN A 99 1.68 15.75 1.66
CA GLN A 99 1.10 16.63 0.64
C GLN A 99 -0.33 16.20 0.29
N LEU A 100 -0.58 14.92 0.06
CA LEU A 100 -1.92 14.40 -0.24
C LEU A 100 -2.91 14.73 0.89
N LEU A 101 -2.51 14.56 2.15
CA LEU A 101 -3.37 14.86 3.31
C LEU A 101 -3.67 16.37 3.39
N ASN A 102 -2.66 17.21 3.20
CA ASN A 102 -2.84 18.66 3.17
C ASN A 102 -3.74 19.10 2.00
N ASP A 103 -3.57 18.52 0.82
CA ASP A 103 -4.39 18.82 -0.36
C ASP A 103 -5.85 18.41 -0.17
N ILE A 104 -6.08 17.28 0.50
CA ILE A 104 -7.42 16.84 0.91
C ILE A 104 -8.03 17.85 1.90
N GLU A 105 -7.28 18.24 2.93
CA GLU A 105 -7.72 19.19 3.96
C GLU A 105 -8.12 20.56 3.39
N ASN A 106 -7.39 21.02 2.37
CA ASN A 106 -7.63 22.28 1.68
C ASN A 106 -8.62 22.17 0.51
N GLY A 107 -9.25 21.01 0.31
CA GLY A 107 -10.25 20.80 -0.75
C GLY A 107 -9.68 20.74 -2.16
N LEU A 108 -8.35 20.63 -2.33
CA LEU A 108 -7.67 20.53 -3.63
C LEU A 108 -7.78 19.12 -4.23
N VAL A 109 -7.92 18.10 -3.39
CA VAL A 109 -8.10 16.70 -3.79
C VAL A 109 -9.38 16.16 -3.18
N LYS A 110 -10.20 15.50 -4.00
CA LYS A 110 -11.40 14.81 -3.53
C LYS A 110 -11.02 13.40 -3.04
N ILE A 111 -11.53 13.01 -1.87
CA ILE A 111 -11.41 11.62 -1.42
C ILE A 111 -12.43 10.77 -2.18
N LYS A 112 -11.94 9.75 -2.88
CA LYS A 112 -12.78 8.75 -3.53
C LYS A 112 -12.21 7.37 -3.27
N THR A 113 -13.00 6.52 -2.63
CA THR A 113 -12.59 5.16 -2.25
C THR A 113 -13.30 4.15 -3.14
N TYR A 114 -12.59 3.12 -3.60
CA TYR A 114 -13.16 1.97 -4.27
C TYR A 114 -12.86 0.71 -3.46
N LYS A 115 -13.88 -0.11 -3.19
CA LYS A 115 -13.69 -1.41 -2.56
C LYS A 115 -13.19 -2.42 -3.58
N GLN A 116 -12.38 -3.39 -3.14
CA GLN A 116 -11.92 -4.46 -4.01
C GLN A 116 -13.08 -5.32 -4.50
N MET A 117 -13.12 -5.54 -5.81
CA MET A 117 -14.08 -6.41 -6.49
C MET A 117 -13.37 -7.72 -6.88
N LYS A 118 -13.18 -8.62 -5.90
CA LYS A 118 -12.54 -9.93 -6.14
C LYS A 118 -13.58 -11.00 -6.45
N MET A 119 -13.58 -11.51 -7.69
CA MET A 119 -14.49 -12.58 -8.11
C MET A 119 -14.22 -13.92 -7.42
N TYR A 120 -12.97 -14.27 -7.14
CA TYR A 120 -12.62 -15.60 -6.62
C TYR A 120 -12.91 -15.82 -5.13
N ASN A 121 -13.21 -14.75 -4.39
CA ASN A 121 -13.64 -14.83 -2.99
C ASN A 121 -15.14 -15.15 -2.87
N ASP A 122 -15.89 -14.95 -3.95
CA ASP A 122 -17.29 -15.36 -4.06
C ASP A 122 -17.34 -16.70 -4.82
N GLU A 123 -17.82 -17.76 -4.16
CA GLU A 123 -17.91 -19.09 -4.76
C GLU A 123 -18.80 -19.09 -6.01
N THR A 124 -19.76 -18.18 -6.10
CA THR A 124 -20.68 -18.04 -7.24
C THR A 124 -20.03 -17.37 -8.46
N LEU A 125 -18.95 -16.61 -8.27
CA LEU A 125 -18.21 -15.90 -9.32
C LEU A 125 -16.88 -16.57 -9.68
N ASN A 126 -16.52 -17.67 -9.01
CA ASN A 126 -15.25 -18.35 -9.24
C ASN A 126 -15.36 -19.44 -10.33
N PRO A 127 -14.83 -19.22 -11.54
CA PRO A 127 -14.95 -20.15 -12.67
C PRO A 127 -14.37 -21.54 -12.41
N ILE A 128 -13.41 -21.66 -11.49
CA ILE A 128 -12.82 -22.95 -11.17
C ILE A 128 -13.77 -23.77 -10.27
N LEU A 129 -14.63 -23.12 -9.49
CA LEU A 129 -15.56 -23.78 -8.58
C LEU A 129 -16.87 -24.17 -9.26
N TYR A 130 -17.45 -23.32 -10.11
CA TYR A 130 -18.69 -23.67 -10.81
C TYR A 130 -18.47 -24.53 -12.06
N LYS A 131 -17.31 -24.48 -12.74
CA LYS A 131 -16.98 -25.42 -13.84
C LYS A 131 -16.65 -26.84 -13.37
N LYS A 132 -16.48 -27.06 -12.07
CA LYS A 132 -16.34 -28.41 -11.48
C LYS A 132 -17.68 -29.07 -11.15
N LYS A 133 -18.81 -28.36 -11.34
CA LYS A 133 -20.17 -28.88 -11.12
C LYS A 133 -20.85 -29.36 -12.41
N GLU A 134 -20.17 -29.29 -13.55
CA GLU A 134 -20.53 -29.96 -14.81
C GLU A 134 -19.67 -31.21 -14.99
#